data_AF-A0AAW2S8J0-F1
#
_entry.id   AF-A0AAW2S8J0-F1
#
_cell.length_a   1.000
_cell.length_b   1.000
_cell.length_c   1.000
_cell.angle_alpha   90.00
_cell.angle_beta   90.00
_cell.angle_gamma   90.00
#
_symmetry.space_group_name_H-M   'P 1'
#
loop_
_entity.id
_entity.type
_entity.pdbx_description
1 polymer ?
#
loop_
_entity_poly.entity_id
_entity_poly.type
_entity_poly.pdbx_seq_one_letter_code
_entity_poly.pdbx_strand_id
1 'polypeptide(L)'
;MSLRPGARAEVRRNRYKVAVDADEGRRRREDNMVEIRKSKREESLLKKRREGLQQQQQQFSASLQSSALEKKLESLPSIVNGVWSSDSNLQLEATTQFRKLLSIGVVPRFVEFLMREDFPQLQFEAAWALTNIASGTSEHTRVVIDHGAVPFICKASGFTQ
;
A
#
# COMPACT_ATOMS: atom_id res chain seq x y z
N MET A 1 -44.01 81.76 -1.77
CA MET A 1 -42.69 81.63 -1.11
C MET A 1 -42.15 80.22 -1.33
N SER A 2 -40.91 80.17 -1.83
CA SER A 2 -39.90 79.10 -1.80
C SER A 2 -40.24 77.64 -2.17
N LEU A 3 -39.51 77.19 -3.20
CA LEU A 3 -39.24 75.81 -3.57
C LEU A 3 -38.45 75.07 -2.47
N ARG A 4 -38.61 73.74 -2.38
CA ARG A 4 -37.49 72.84 -2.01
C ARG A 4 -37.58 71.51 -2.79
N PRO A 5 -37.12 71.46 -4.05
CA PRO A 5 -37.14 70.28 -4.90
C PRO A 5 -35.83 69.48 -4.74
N GLY A 6 -35.45 69.15 -3.50
CA GLY A 6 -34.17 68.48 -3.20
C GLY A 6 -34.31 67.02 -2.76
N ALA A 7 -35.23 66.74 -1.84
CA ALA A 7 -35.24 65.45 -1.13
C ALA A 7 -35.63 64.25 -2.02
N ARG A 8 -36.55 64.44 -2.98
CA ARG A 8 -37.06 63.34 -3.82
C ARG A 8 -36.11 62.95 -4.95
N ALA A 9 -35.27 63.89 -5.42
CA ALA A 9 -34.27 63.65 -6.45
C ALA A 9 -33.02 62.95 -5.89
N GLU A 10 -32.66 63.25 -4.63
CA GLU A 10 -31.50 62.70 -3.94
C GLU A 10 -31.68 61.22 -3.58
N VAL A 11 -32.87 60.84 -3.10
CA VAL A 11 -33.25 59.44 -2.81
C VAL A 11 -33.24 58.56 -4.07
N ARG A 12 -33.54 59.15 -5.24
CA ARG A 12 -33.55 58.43 -6.52
C ARG A 12 -32.15 58.28 -7.13
N ARG A 13 -31.21 59.17 -6.80
CA ARG A 13 -29.79 59.08 -7.18
C ARG A 13 -29.03 58.02 -6.38
N ASN A 14 -29.38 57.84 -5.11
CA ASN A 14 -28.74 56.84 -4.22
C ASN A 14 -29.09 55.38 -4.54
N ARG A 15 -30.19 55.11 -5.27
CA ARG A 15 -30.61 53.74 -5.59
C ARG A 15 -29.98 53.14 -6.84
N TYR A 16 -29.36 53.95 -7.70
CA TYR A 16 -28.84 53.51 -9.00
C TYR A 16 -27.31 53.50 -9.12
N LYS A 17 -26.59 53.89 -8.05
CA LYS A 17 -25.14 53.70 -7.95
C LYS A 17 -24.79 52.77 -6.79
N VAL A 18 -25.37 51.57 -6.79
CA VAL A 18 -24.58 50.42 -6.31
C VAL A 18 -23.69 50.03 -7.49
N ALA A 19 -22.70 50.89 -7.78
CA ALA A 19 -21.55 50.42 -8.53
C ALA A 19 -21.02 49.24 -7.70
N VAL A 20 -20.77 48.10 -8.34
CA VAL A 20 -20.02 47.01 -7.71
C VAL A 20 -18.80 47.68 -7.09
N ASP A 21 -18.81 47.78 -5.76
CA ASP A 21 -17.84 48.60 -5.05
C ASP A 21 -16.48 47.97 -5.33
N ALA A 22 -15.63 48.69 -6.07
CA ALA A 22 -14.34 48.19 -6.49
C ALA A 22 -13.48 47.82 -5.27
N ASP A 23 -13.69 48.51 -4.14
CA ASP A 23 -13.06 48.19 -2.87
C ASP A 23 -13.65 46.92 -2.25
N GLU A 24 -14.94 46.66 -2.38
CA GLU A 24 -15.56 45.40 -1.94
C GLU A 24 -15.08 44.21 -2.79
N GLY A 25 -14.96 44.38 -4.10
CA GLY A 25 -14.38 43.38 -5.00
C GLY A 25 -12.90 43.10 -4.69
N ARG A 26 -12.14 44.14 -4.32
CA ARG A 26 -10.74 44.01 -3.89
C ARG A 26 -10.64 43.27 -2.57
N ARG A 27 -11.44 43.64 -1.57
CA ARG A 27 -11.49 42.97 -0.25
C ARG A 27 -11.83 41.49 -0.41
N ARG A 28 -12.85 41.14 -1.20
CA ARG A 28 -13.20 39.73 -1.49
C ARG A 28 -12.07 38.93 -2.12
N ARG A 29 -11.27 39.53 -3.01
CA ARG A 29 -10.10 38.85 -3.60
C ARG A 29 -8.99 38.65 -2.56
N GLU A 30 -8.76 39.65 -1.72
CA GLU A 30 -7.77 39.57 -0.64
C GLU A 30 -8.17 38.52 0.41
N ASP A 31 -9.44 38.49 0.80
CA ASP A 31 -10.02 37.52 1.74
C ASP A 31 -9.95 36.08 1.19
N ASN A 32 -10.38 35.87 -0.06
CA ASN A 32 -10.28 34.55 -0.71
C ASN A 32 -8.82 34.08 -0.81
N MET A 33 -7.89 34.98 -1.11
CA MET A 33 -6.47 34.64 -1.20
C MET A 33 -5.88 34.27 0.17
N VAL A 34 -6.32 34.93 1.25
CA VAL A 34 -5.94 34.59 2.63
C VAL A 34 -6.53 33.24 3.03
N GLU A 35 -7.79 32.98 2.68
CA GLU A 35 -8.46 31.72 2.96
C GLU A 35 -7.78 30.54 2.25
N ILE A 36 -7.46 30.68 0.96
CA ILE A 36 -6.70 29.67 0.20
C ILE A 36 -5.36 29.37 0.89
N ARG A 37 -4.64 30.40 1.36
CA ARG A 37 -3.36 30.20 2.06
C ARG A 37 -3.54 29.49 3.41
N LYS A 38 -4.61 29.79 4.15
CA LYS A 38 -4.94 29.10 5.41
C LYS A 38 -5.32 27.64 5.14
N SER A 39 -6.20 27.39 4.17
CA SER A 39 -6.60 26.04 3.77
C SER A 39 -5.41 25.20 3.32
N LYS A 40 -4.52 25.76 2.50
CA LYS A 40 -3.32 25.04 2.02
C LYS A 40 -2.35 24.71 3.16
N ARG A 41 -2.24 25.61 4.16
CA ARG A 41 -1.44 25.35 5.37
C ARG A 41 -2.07 24.25 6.22
N GLU A 42 -3.38 24.29 6.41
CA GLU A 42 -4.13 23.29 7.16
C GLU A 42 -4.06 21.91 6.49
N GLU A 43 -4.22 21.85 5.18
CA GLU A 43 -4.08 20.62 4.39
C GLU A 43 -2.67 20.03 4.49
N SER A 44 -1.62 20.88 4.43
CA SER A 44 -0.24 20.42 4.62
C SER A 44 0.00 19.85 6.03
N LEU A 45 -0.60 20.45 7.06
CA LEU A 45 -0.52 19.96 8.45
C LEU A 45 -1.28 18.64 8.63
N LEU A 46 -2.46 18.51 8.04
CA LEU A 46 -3.24 17.27 8.04
C LEU A 46 -2.49 16.14 7.32
N LYS A 47 -1.85 16.44 6.18
CA LYS A 47 -1.02 15.50 5.44
C LYS A 47 0.15 15.00 6.30
N LYS A 48 0.88 15.91 6.97
CA LYS A 48 1.96 15.54 7.91
C LYS A 48 1.49 14.64 9.05
N ARG A 49 0.30 14.90 9.63
CA ARG A 49 -0.28 14.04 10.68
C ARG A 49 -0.63 12.65 10.15
N ARG A 50 -1.20 12.55 8.94
CA ARG A 50 -1.54 11.28 8.30
C ARG A 50 -0.30 10.45 7.97
N GLU A 51 0.73 11.07 7.41
CA GLU A 51 2.00 10.40 7.06
C GLU A 51 2.74 9.87 8.30
N GLY A 52 2.72 10.60 9.42
CA GLY A 52 3.33 10.15 10.68
C GLY A 52 2.67 8.90 11.27
N LEU A 53 1.34 8.82 11.22
CA LEU A 53 0.59 7.62 11.64
C LEU A 53 0.91 6.41 10.74
N GLN A 54 1.09 6.64 9.45
CA GLN A 54 1.42 5.58 8.47
C GLN A 54 2.85 5.06 8.66
N GLN A 55 3.82 5.93 8.98
CA GLN A 55 5.20 5.52 9.31
C GLN A 55 5.26 4.70 10.61
N GLN A 56 4.50 5.08 11.64
CA GLN A 56 4.46 4.35 12.90
C GLN A 56 3.81 2.96 12.74
N GLN A 57 2.81 2.84 11.86
CA GLN A 57 2.17 1.56 11.53
C GLN A 57 3.11 0.65 10.71
N GLN A 58 3.91 1.20 9.79
CA GLN A 58 4.90 0.43 9.01
C GLN A 58 6.07 -0.08 9.87
N GLN A 59 6.53 0.70 10.85
CA GLN A 59 7.60 0.27 11.76
C GLN A 59 7.14 -0.87 12.69
N PHE A 60 5.88 -0.85 13.14
CA PHE A 60 5.33 -1.92 13.99
C PHE A 60 5.15 -3.23 13.21
N SER A 61 4.72 -3.17 11.95
CA SER A 61 4.59 -4.36 11.10
C SER A 61 5.94 -5.00 10.76
N ALA A 62 6.97 -4.18 10.51
CA ALA A 62 8.31 -4.68 10.19
C ALA A 62 8.96 -5.41 11.39
N SER A 63 8.77 -4.89 12.61
CA SER A 63 9.28 -5.52 13.84
C SER A 63 8.60 -6.86 14.16
N LEU A 64 7.31 -7.00 13.86
CA LEU A 64 6.61 -8.28 14.05
C LEU A 64 7.12 -9.34 13.05
N GLN A 65 7.39 -8.93 11.80
CA GLN A 65 7.94 -9.81 10.77
C GLN A 65 9.37 -10.27 11.09
N SER A 66 10.23 -9.40 11.62
CA SER A 66 11.60 -9.79 12.00
C SER A 66 11.60 -10.84 13.11
N SER A 67 10.75 -10.68 14.13
CA SER A 67 10.64 -11.65 15.24
C SER A 67 10.12 -13.02 14.80
N ALA A 68 9.29 -13.08 13.75
CA ALA A 68 8.77 -14.33 13.21
C ALA A 68 9.84 -15.09 12.38
N LEU A 69 10.71 -14.35 11.69
CA LEU A 69 11.83 -14.92 10.94
C LEU A 69 12.93 -15.44 11.88
N GLU A 70 13.23 -14.71 12.96
CA GLU A 70 14.20 -15.15 13.98
C GLU A 70 13.75 -16.47 14.63
N LYS A 71 12.47 -16.57 15.03
CA LYS A 71 11.91 -17.81 15.57
C LYS A 71 11.95 -18.99 14.59
N LYS A 72 11.82 -18.74 13.28
CA LYS A 72 11.97 -19.78 12.25
C LYS A 72 13.43 -20.21 12.06
N LEU A 73 14.38 -19.31 12.28
CA LEU A 73 15.80 -19.59 12.13
C LEU A 73 16.34 -20.38 13.34
N GLU A 74 15.87 -20.06 14.54
CA GLU A 74 16.20 -20.78 15.78
C GLU A 74 15.67 -22.22 15.82
N SER A 75 14.59 -22.52 15.08
CA SER A 75 14.01 -23.88 15.05
C SER A 75 14.70 -24.83 14.06
N LEU A 76 15.52 -24.32 13.13
CA LEU A 76 16.20 -25.16 12.12
C LEU A 76 17.06 -26.29 12.73
N PRO A 77 17.90 -26.06 13.75
CA PRO A 77 18.65 -27.14 14.40
C PRO A 77 17.75 -28.21 15.01
N SER A 78 16.62 -27.80 15.59
CA SER A 78 15.65 -28.74 16.19
C SER A 78 14.93 -29.59 15.14
N ILE A 79 14.58 -29.00 13.99
CA ILE A 79 13.98 -29.71 12.85
C ILE A 79 14.99 -30.72 12.29
N VAL A 80 16.24 -30.30 12.08
CA VAL A 80 17.30 -31.21 11.59
C VAL A 80 17.49 -32.37 12.56
N ASN A 81 17.61 -32.11 13.86
CA ASN A 81 17.74 -33.16 14.87
C ASN A 81 16.52 -34.09 14.91
N GLY A 82 15.30 -33.56 14.73
CA GLY A 82 14.08 -34.36 14.66
C GLY A 82 14.05 -35.32 13.45
N VAL A 83 14.59 -34.90 12.31
CA VAL A 83 14.74 -35.77 11.11
C VAL A 83 15.74 -36.89 11.37
N TRP A 84 16.84 -36.61 12.08
CA TRP A 84 17.85 -37.61 12.45
C TRP A 84 17.49 -38.44 13.69
N SER A 85 16.33 -38.19 14.31
CA SER A 85 15.85 -38.95 15.48
C SER A 85 15.56 -40.41 15.14
N SER A 86 15.48 -41.29 16.14
CA SER A 86 15.05 -42.68 15.97
C SER A 86 13.53 -42.88 16.20
N ASP A 87 12.82 -41.83 16.60
CA ASP A 87 11.36 -41.86 16.82
C ASP A 87 10.61 -41.48 15.54
N SER A 88 9.77 -42.39 15.04
CA SER A 88 8.96 -42.21 13.83
C SER A 88 8.03 -40.99 13.88
N ASN A 89 7.49 -40.63 15.06
CA ASN A 89 6.59 -39.48 15.19
C ASN A 89 7.36 -38.16 15.06
N LEU A 90 8.52 -38.07 15.73
CA LEU A 90 9.41 -36.90 15.63
C LEU A 90 9.97 -36.74 14.22
N GLN A 91 10.32 -37.84 13.55
CA GLN A 91 10.73 -37.80 12.15
C GLN A 91 9.63 -37.26 11.24
N LEU A 92 8.39 -37.72 11.39
CA LEU A 92 7.25 -37.26 10.58
C LEU A 92 6.97 -35.77 10.80
N GLU A 93 6.95 -35.33 12.06
CA GLU A 93 6.73 -33.93 12.41
C GLU A 93 7.83 -33.04 11.85
N ALA A 94 9.09 -33.38 12.11
CA ALA A 94 10.25 -32.61 11.66
C ALA A 94 10.32 -32.56 10.14
N THR A 95 10.10 -33.69 9.45
CA THR A 95 10.08 -33.73 7.97
C THR A 95 8.95 -32.87 7.41
N THR A 96 7.78 -32.87 8.06
CA THR A 96 6.65 -32.01 7.66
C THR A 96 6.98 -30.54 7.84
N GLN A 97 7.60 -30.15 8.96
CA GLN A 97 8.04 -28.78 9.21
C GLN A 97 9.14 -28.35 8.23
N PHE A 98 10.10 -29.22 7.95
CA PHE A 98 11.18 -28.97 6.99
C PHE A 98 10.64 -28.73 5.58
N ARG A 99 9.70 -29.57 5.13
CA ARG A 99 9.01 -29.38 3.84
C ARG A 99 8.33 -28.01 3.77
N LYS A 100 7.59 -27.63 4.81
CA LYS A 100 6.93 -26.31 4.87
C LYS A 100 7.95 -25.16 4.79
N LEU A 101 9.06 -25.28 5.51
CA LEU A 101 10.09 -24.24 5.54
C LEU A 101 10.75 -24.07 4.18
N LEU A 102 11.12 -25.18 3.52
CA LEU A 102 11.63 -25.16 2.16
C LEU A 102 10.64 -24.52 1.18
N SER A 103 9.35 -24.90 1.26
CA SER A 103 8.32 -24.37 0.37
C SER A 103 8.13 -22.86 0.49
N ILE A 104 8.49 -22.23 1.60
CA ILE A 104 8.33 -20.77 1.81
C ILE A 104 9.61 -20.01 1.42
N GLY A 105 10.79 -20.53 1.80
CA GLY A 105 12.06 -19.83 1.58
C GLY A 105 12.48 -19.72 0.11
N VAL A 106 12.00 -20.62 -0.75
CA VAL A 106 12.39 -20.67 -2.17
C VAL A 106 11.48 -19.86 -3.09
N VAL A 107 10.29 -19.45 -2.62
CA VAL A 107 9.29 -18.72 -3.42
C VAL A 107 9.85 -17.44 -4.04
N PRO A 108 10.57 -16.55 -3.31
CA PRO A 108 11.13 -15.35 -3.91
C PRO A 108 12.07 -15.67 -5.08
N ARG A 109 12.88 -16.71 -4.93
CA ARG A 109 13.84 -17.12 -5.95
C ARG A 109 13.16 -17.73 -7.18
N PHE A 110 12.07 -18.49 -6.99
CA PHE A 110 11.28 -18.99 -8.10
C PHE A 110 10.56 -17.87 -8.86
N VAL A 111 10.12 -16.81 -8.18
CA VAL A 111 9.57 -15.62 -8.86
C VAL A 111 10.64 -14.93 -9.71
N GLU A 112 11.87 -14.79 -9.21
CA GLU A 112 12.99 -14.28 -10.02
C GLU A 112 13.28 -15.16 -11.25
N PHE A 113 13.18 -16.48 -11.11
CA PHE A 113 13.32 -17.41 -12.23
C PHE A 113 12.22 -17.23 -13.29
N LEU A 114 10.99 -16.89 -12.90
CA LEU A 114 9.93 -16.57 -13.85
C LEU A 114 10.22 -15.31 -14.67
N MET A 115 11.06 -14.40 -14.17
CA MET A 115 11.46 -13.17 -14.90
C MET A 115 12.56 -13.42 -15.93
N ARG A 116 13.20 -14.60 -15.93
CA ARG A 116 14.29 -14.95 -16.84
C ARG A 116 13.82 -15.47 -18.20
N GLU A 117 13.51 -14.56 -19.11
CA GLU A 117 13.09 -14.88 -20.49
C GLU A 117 14.19 -15.56 -21.32
N ASP A 118 15.45 -15.47 -20.89
CA ASP A 118 16.60 -16.08 -21.54
C ASP A 118 16.72 -17.59 -21.28
N PHE A 119 15.93 -18.16 -20.36
CA PHE A 119 15.96 -19.59 -20.06
C PHE A 119 14.56 -20.21 -19.83
N PRO A 120 13.81 -20.50 -20.91
CA PRO A 120 12.42 -20.98 -20.82
C PRO A 120 12.22 -22.28 -20.04
N GLN A 121 13.19 -23.20 -20.06
CA GLN A 121 13.14 -24.44 -19.28
C GLN A 121 13.13 -24.16 -17.77
N LEU A 122 13.95 -23.20 -17.32
CA LEU A 122 13.98 -22.78 -15.92
C LEU A 122 12.68 -22.08 -15.51
N GLN A 123 12.10 -21.26 -16.39
CA GLN A 123 10.78 -20.64 -16.15
C GLN A 123 9.68 -21.69 -16.00
N PHE A 124 9.68 -22.72 -16.84
CA PHE A 124 8.69 -23.79 -16.77
C PHE A 124 8.77 -24.56 -15.45
N GLU A 125 9.97 -24.97 -15.03
CA GLU A 125 10.18 -25.67 -13.76
C GLU A 125 9.83 -24.79 -12.55
N ALA A 126 10.19 -23.50 -12.59
CA ALA A 126 9.84 -22.56 -11.53
C ALA A 126 8.32 -22.34 -11.43
N ALA A 127 7.62 -22.23 -12.56
CA ALA A 127 6.16 -22.11 -12.60
C ALA A 127 5.51 -23.37 -12.03
N TRP A 128 6.00 -24.55 -12.44
CA TRP A 128 5.48 -25.82 -11.96
C TRP A 128 5.69 -25.99 -10.45
N ALA A 129 6.88 -25.67 -9.93
CA ALA A 129 7.16 -25.70 -8.51
C ALA A 129 6.24 -24.75 -7.71
N LEU A 130 6.00 -23.54 -8.22
CA LEU A 130 5.08 -22.58 -7.59
C LEU A 130 3.63 -23.08 -7.58
N THR A 131 3.16 -23.74 -8.65
CA THR A 131 1.82 -24.35 -8.66
C THR A 131 1.68 -25.47 -7.62
N ASN A 132 2.72 -26.30 -7.44
CA ASN A 132 2.75 -27.34 -6.42
C ASN A 132 2.71 -26.73 -5.00
N ILE A 133 3.44 -25.63 -4.76
CA ILE A 133 3.39 -24.90 -3.48
C ILE A 133 2.00 -24.32 -3.24
N ALA A 134 1.41 -23.70 -4.28
CA ALA A 134 0.08 -23.09 -4.20
C ALA A 134 -1.06 -24.10 -3.96
N SER A 135 -0.88 -25.36 -4.37
CA SER A 135 -1.82 -26.47 -4.07
C SER A 135 -1.79 -26.95 -2.61
N GLY A 136 -0.89 -26.40 -1.78
CA GLY A 136 -0.77 -26.72 -0.37
C GLY A 136 -1.85 -26.08 0.50
N THR A 137 -1.48 -25.62 1.70
CA THR A 137 -2.40 -24.92 2.60
C THR A 137 -2.64 -23.49 2.14
N SER A 138 -3.70 -22.86 2.66
CA SER A 138 -4.00 -21.44 2.40
C SER A 138 -2.84 -20.50 2.76
N GLU A 139 -2.02 -20.86 3.76
CA GLU A 139 -0.80 -20.14 4.11
C GLU A 139 0.24 -20.19 2.98
N HIS A 140 0.45 -21.36 2.35
CA HIS A 140 1.36 -21.49 1.21
C HIS A 140 0.86 -20.71 -0.01
N THR A 141 -0.45 -20.78 -0.30
CA THR A 141 -1.06 -19.99 -1.38
C THR A 141 -0.86 -18.49 -1.14
N ARG A 142 -1.02 -18.03 0.10
CA ARG A 142 -0.83 -16.62 0.46
C ARG A 142 0.61 -16.17 0.24
N VAL A 143 1.60 -16.97 0.61
CA VAL A 143 3.03 -16.65 0.36
C VAL A 143 3.31 -16.48 -1.14
N VAL A 144 2.75 -17.35 -1.99
CA VAL A 144 2.90 -17.26 -3.45
C VAL A 144 2.27 -15.97 -4.00
N ILE A 145 1.11 -15.57 -3.46
CA ILE A 145 0.41 -14.33 -3.83
C ILE A 145 1.19 -13.10 -3.34
N ASP A 146 1.61 -13.08 -2.08
CA ASP A 146 2.30 -11.96 -1.43
C ASP A 146 3.66 -11.68 -2.09
N HIS A 147 4.28 -12.68 -2.74
CA HIS A 147 5.51 -12.51 -3.52
C HIS A 147 5.27 -12.21 -4.99
N GLY A 148 4.03 -11.94 -5.39
CA GLY A 148 3.70 -11.46 -6.73
C GLY A 148 3.90 -12.49 -7.83
N ALA A 149 3.83 -13.79 -7.53
CA ALA A 149 4.03 -14.84 -8.53
C ALA A 149 2.88 -14.95 -9.56
N VAL A 150 1.67 -14.50 -9.18
CA VAL A 150 0.43 -14.72 -9.95
C VAL A 150 0.51 -14.18 -11.39
N PRO A 151 0.93 -12.94 -11.67
CA PRO A 151 1.00 -12.42 -13.04
C PRO A 151 1.98 -13.21 -13.91
N PHE A 152 3.07 -13.70 -13.32
CA PHE A 152 4.10 -14.45 -14.03
C PHE A 152 3.68 -15.89 -14.31
N ILE A 153 2.97 -16.55 -13.38
CA ILE A 153 2.42 -17.89 -13.60
C ILE A 153 1.40 -17.87 -14.74
N CYS A 154 0.54 -16.84 -14.82
CA CYS A 154 -0.39 -16.67 -15.94
C CYS A 154 0.31 -16.50 -17.29
N LYS A 155 1.40 -15.72 -17.33
CA LYS A 155 2.24 -15.54 -18.53
C LYS A 155 2.96 -16.83 -18.93
N ALA A 156 3.53 -17.55 -17.96
CA ALA A 156 4.27 -18.80 -18.20
C ALA A 156 3.36 -19.96 -18.65
N SER A 157 2.10 -19.99 -18.19
CA SER A 157 1.13 -21.04 -18.52
C SER A 157 0.41 -20.82 -19.87
N GLY A 158 0.79 -19.77 -20.62
CA GLY A 158 0.19 -19.49 -21.93
C GLY A 158 -1.24 -18.91 -21.87
N PHE A 159 -1.67 -18.36 -20.72
CA PHE A 159 -2.98 -17.68 -20.57
C PHE A 159 -2.96 -16.22 -21.06
N THR A 160 -2.19 -15.94 -22.10
CA THR A 160 -2.31 -14.71 -22.88
C THR A 160 -3.22 -15.00 -24.07
N GLN A 161 -4.37 -14.32 -24.12
CA GLN A 161 -5.25 -14.23 -25.29
C GLN A 161 -4.48 -13.83 -26.54
#